data_AF-A0A3D5FFJ2-F1
#
_entry.id   AF-A0A3D5FFJ2-F1
#
_cell.length_a   1.000
_cell.length_b   1.000
_cell.length_c   1.000
_cell.angle_alpha   90.00
_cell.angle_beta   90.00
_cell.angle_gamma   90.00
#
_symmetry.space_group_name_H-M   'P 1'
#
loop_
_entity.id
_entity.type
_entity.pdbx_description
1 polymer ?
#
loop_
_entity_poly.entity_id
_entity_poly.type
_entity_poly.pdbx_seq_one_letter_code
_entity_poly.pdbx_strand_id
1 'polypeptide(L)'
;MARPQAEPQQRARDSALRMLARREHSRAELGQKLSARGYAPGLVELLLDELEDDNRLSDARYAEFMVANRSASGYGPVYVRWELLKRGVAAEII
;
A
#
# COMPACT_ATOMS: atom_id res chain seq x y z
N MET A 1 -4.70 35.45 0.64
CA MET A 1 -3.72 34.86 -0.31
C MET A 1 -4.01 33.36 -0.37
N ALA A 2 -4.43 32.83 -1.52
CA ALA A 2 -4.71 31.41 -1.68
C ALA A 2 -3.39 30.63 -1.57
N ARG A 3 -3.33 29.58 -0.75
CA ARG A 3 -2.22 28.62 -0.79
C ARG A 3 -2.10 28.12 -2.23
N PRO A 4 -0.89 28.07 -2.83
CA PRO A 4 -0.73 27.36 -4.09
C PRO A 4 -1.26 25.94 -3.87
N GLN A 5 -2.20 25.52 -4.70
CA GLN A 5 -2.70 24.15 -4.65
C GLN A 5 -1.49 23.26 -4.90
N ALA A 6 -1.16 22.39 -3.95
CA ALA A 6 -0.03 21.48 -4.12
C ALA A 6 -0.25 20.65 -5.39
N GLU A 7 0.82 20.49 -6.18
CA GLU A 7 0.82 19.68 -7.40
C GLU A 7 0.20 18.30 -7.14
N PRO A 8 -0.54 17.71 -8.10
CA PRO A 8 -1.18 16.40 -7.93
C PRO A 8 -0.24 15.32 -7.40
N GLN A 9 1.03 15.35 -7.80
CA GLN A 9 2.11 14.46 -7.35
C GLN A 9 2.35 14.61 -5.84
N GLN A 10 2.52 15.84 -5.35
CA GLN A 10 2.76 16.10 -3.94
C GLN A 10 1.55 15.67 -3.09
N ARG A 11 0.33 15.94 -3.56
CA ARG A 11 -0.90 15.51 -2.86
C ARG A 11 -1.03 13.99 -2.79
N ALA A 12 -0.66 13.28 -3.87
CA ALA A 12 -0.63 11.82 -3.89
C ALA A 12 0.41 11.27 -2.92
N ARG A 13 1.63 11.83 -2.92
CA ARG A 13 2.71 11.46 -2.00
C ARG A 13 2.32 11.69 -0.55
N ASP A 14 1.78 12.86 -0.20
CA ASP A 14 1.29 13.16 1.16
C ASP A 14 0.14 12.23 1.58
N SER A 15 -0.70 11.82 0.63
CA SER A 15 -1.76 10.84 0.86
C SER A 15 -1.18 9.46 1.17
N ALA A 16 -0.21 9.00 0.37
CA ALA A 16 0.44 7.72 0.51
C ALA A 16 1.24 7.63 1.83
N LEU A 17 2.06 8.64 2.13
CA LEU A 17 2.85 8.69 3.37
C LEU A 17 1.95 8.69 4.62
N ARG A 18 0.81 9.39 4.60
CA ARG A 18 -0.16 9.33 5.70
C ARG A 18 -0.80 7.96 5.88
N MET A 19 -0.96 7.18 4.81
CA MET A 19 -1.44 5.80 4.90
C MET A 19 -0.36 4.90 5.50
N LEU A 20 0.84 4.93 4.92
CA LEU A 20 1.98 4.12 5.34
C LEU A 20 2.41 4.41 6.78
N ALA A 21 2.28 5.64 7.25
CA ALA A 21 2.55 6.00 8.64
C ALA A 21 1.61 5.34 9.66
N ARG A 22 0.43 4.86 9.23
CA ARG A 22 -0.56 4.23 10.12
C ARG A 22 -0.41 2.72 10.21
N ARG A 23 0.01 2.08 9.11
CA ARG A 23 0.32 0.64 9.01
C ARG A 23 0.93 0.34 7.64
N GLU A 24 1.51 -0.84 7.51
CA GLU A 24 1.92 -1.40 6.23
C GLU A 24 0.72 -1.53 5.25
N HIS A 25 0.99 -1.30 3.97
CA HIS A 25 0.06 -1.51 2.84
C HIS A 25 0.77 -2.36 1.79
N SER A 26 0.03 -3.21 1.08
CA SER A 26 0.56 -3.82 -0.15
C SER A 26 0.59 -2.77 -1.26
N ARG A 27 1.43 -3.02 -2.28
CA ARG A 27 1.46 -2.20 -3.50
C ARG A 27 0.08 -2.03 -4.11
N ALA A 28 -0.63 -3.15 -4.29
CA ALA A 28 -1.97 -3.16 -4.85
C ALA A 28 -2.99 -2.42 -3.97
N GLU A 29 -2.93 -2.58 -2.64
CA GLU A 29 -3.83 -1.89 -1.72
C GLU A 29 -3.62 -0.37 -1.76
N LEU A 30 -2.36 0.07 -1.75
CA LEU A 30 -2.02 1.50 -1.79
C LEU A 30 -2.42 2.11 -3.14
N GLY A 31 -2.12 1.42 -4.24
CA GLY A 31 -2.51 1.83 -5.59
C GLY A 31 -4.01 2.02 -5.73
N GLN A 32 -4.81 1.01 -5.34
CA GLN A 32 -6.28 1.09 -5.36
C GLN A 32 -6.81 2.27 -4.55
N LYS A 33 -6.24 2.54 -3.38
CA LYS A 33 -6.65 3.67 -2.54
C LYS A 33 -6.30 5.02 -3.14
N LEU A 34 -5.18 5.13 -3.84
CA LEU A 34 -4.78 6.36 -4.53
C LEU A 34 -5.65 6.57 -5.77
N SER A 35 -5.92 5.53 -6.56
CA SER A 35 -6.84 5.61 -7.70
C SER A 35 -8.26 5.98 -7.27
N ALA A 36 -8.78 5.41 -6.17
CA ALA A 36 -10.08 5.76 -5.60
C ALA A 36 -10.17 7.22 -5.13
N ARG A 37 -9.02 7.88 -4.88
CA ARG A 37 -8.94 9.32 -4.56
C ARG A 37 -8.85 10.21 -5.82
N GLY A 38 -8.89 9.61 -7.01
CA GLY A 38 -8.89 10.32 -8.29
C GLY A 38 -7.50 10.67 -8.83
N TYR A 39 -6.44 10.04 -8.33
CA TYR A 39 -5.11 10.22 -8.90
C TYR A 39 -4.94 9.44 -10.20
N ALA A 40 -4.25 10.03 -11.17
CA ALA A 40 -4.05 9.44 -12.49
C ALA A 40 -3.24 8.13 -12.40
N PRO A 41 -3.60 7.05 -13.14
CA PRO A 41 -2.92 5.77 -13.04
C PRO A 41 -1.40 5.84 -13.23
N GLY A 42 -0.91 6.58 -14.23
CA GLY A 42 0.53 6.72 -14.45
C GLY A 42 1.26 7.45 -13.33
N LEU A 43 0.59 8.40 -12.65
CA LEU A 43 1.14 9.07 -11.48
C LEU A 43 1.18 8.13 -10.27
N VAL A 44 0.15 7.28 -10.11
CA VAL A 44 0.10 6.28 -9.05
C VAL A 44 1.22 5.27 -9.22
N GLU A 45 1.38 4.67 -10.41
CA GLU A 45 2.45 3.69 -10.64
C GLU A 45 3.84 4.26 -10.37
N LEU A 46 4.14 5.46 -10.91
CA LEU A 46 5.43 6.12 -10.66
C LEU A 46 5.68 6.34 -9.16
N LEU A 47 4.66 6.81 -8.44
CA LEU A 47 4.77 7.03 -6.99
C LEU A 47 4.94 5.72 -6.21
N LEU A 48 4.29 4.63 -6.64
CA LEU A 48 4.47 3.33 -5.99
C LEU A 48 5.89 2.81 -6.19
N ASP A 49 6.46 2.95 -7.39
CA ASP A 49 7.85 2.60 -7.68
C ASP A 49 8.82 3.40 -6.79
N GLU A 50 8.67 4.72 -6.72
CA GLU A 50 9.49 5.59 -5.85
C GLU A 50 9.40 5.18 -4.37
N LEU A 51 8.22 4.81 -3.89
CA LEU A 51 8.02 4.40 -2.51
C LEU A 51 8.61 3.01 -2.21
N GLU A 52 8.67 2.11 -3.19
CA GLU A 52 9.35 0.81 -3.07
C GLU A 52 10.87 0.99 -3.08
N ASP A 53 11.40 1.82 -3.98
CA ASP A 53 12.81 2.16 -4.06
C ASP A 53 13.31 2.83 -2.77
N ASP A 54 12.50 3.74 -2.19
CA ASP A 54 12.76 4.36 -0.88
C ASP A 54 12.53 3.39 0.31
N ASN A 55 12.16 2.13 0.04
CA ASN A 55 11.80 1.10 1.01
C ASN A 55 10.69 1.55 1.98
N ARG A 56 9.82 2.48 1.56
CA ARG A 56 8.64 2.95 2.31
C ARG A 56 7.44 2.03 2.10
N LEU A 57 7.33 1.43 0.92
CA LEU A 57 6.34 0.42 0.56
C LEU A 57 7.02 -0.95 0.44
N SER A 58 6.42 -1.99 1.00
CA SER A 58 6.99 -3.35 0.95
C SER A 58 5.90 -4.40 1.13
N ASP A 59 5.69 -5.21 0.11
CA ASP A 59 4.77 -6.34 0.17
C ASP A 59 5.21 -7.41 1.19
N ALA A 60 6.52 -7.54 1.44
CA ALA A 60 7.05 -8.45 2.47
C ALA A 60 6.67 -7.99 3.89
N ARG A 61 6.93 -6.71 4.23
CA ARG A 61 6.50 -6.17 5.55
C ARG A 61 4.99 -6.19 5.70
N TYR A 62 4.27 -5.94 4.61
CA TYR A 62 2.82 -6.07 4.60
C TYR A 62 2.36 -7.50 4.90
N ALA A 63 2.99 -8.51 4.29
CA ALA A 63 2.68 -9.90 4.52
C ALA A 63 2.90 -10.31 5.97
N GLU A 64 4.05 -9.96 6.54
CA GLU A 64 4.38 -10.20 7.95
C GLU A 64 3.35 -9.56 8.89
N PHE A 65 3.01 -8.28 8.65
CA PHE A 65 1.98 -7.57 9.40
C PHE A 65 0.63 -8.28 9.32
N MET A 66 0.24 -8.75 8.14
CA MET A 66 -1.03 -9.45 7.93
C MET A 66 -1.08 -10.77 8.67
N VAL A 67 -0.02 -11.56 8.58
CA VAL A 67 0.10 -12.86 9.27
C VAL A 67 -0.01 -12.68 10.77
N ALA A 68 0.72 -11.72 11.34
CA ALA A 68 0.67 -11.43 12.77
C ALA A 68 -0.75 -10.98 13.19
N ASN A 69 -1.35 -10.05 12.44
CA ASN A 69 -2.69 -9.53 12.75
C ASN A 69 -3.78 -10.61 12.69
N ARG A 70 -3.72 -11.48 11.67
CA ARG A 70 -4.73 -12.52 11.44
C ARG A 70 -4.56 -13.71 12.37
N SER A 71 -3.33 -14.09 12.69
CA SER A 71 -3.05 -15.13 13.68
C SER A 71 -3.58 -14.72 15.06
N ALA A 72 -3.35 -13.45 15.47
CA ALA A 72 -3.90 -12.92 16.71
C ALA A 72 -5.44 -12.87 16.74
N SER A 73 -6.08 -12.86 15.57
CA SER A 73 -7.54 -12.85 15.42
C SER A 73 -8.14 -14.25 15.20
N GLY A 74 -7.34 -15.32 15.30
CA GLY A 74 -7.79 -16.72 15.20
C GLY A 74 -7.94 -17.27 13.77
N TYR A 75 -7.46 -16.56 12.75
CA TYR A 75 -7.50 -17.06 11.38
C TYR A 75 -6.36 -18.05 11.11
N GLY A 76 -6.69 -19.18 10.47
CA GLY A 76 -5.71 -20.19 10.08
C GLY A 76 -4.84 -19.77 8.88
N PRO A 77 -3.66 -20.38 8.70
CA PRO A 77 -2.67 -19.99 7.69
C PRO A 77 -3.19 -20.08 6.25
N VAL A 78 -4.08 -21.03 5.95
CA VAL A 78 -4.70 -21.18 4.62
C VAL A 78 -5.53 -19.95 4.25
N TYR A 79 -6.29 -19.42 5.20
CA TYR A 79 -7.09 -18.22 4.98
C TYR A 79 -6.19 -17.00 4.79
N VAL A 80 -5.14 -16.87 5.61
CA VAL A 80 -4.19 -15.75 5.51
C VAL A 80 -3.47 -15.74 4.16
N ARG A 81 -3.00 -16.90 3.68
CA ARG A 81 -2.41 -17.03 2.35
C ARG A 81 -3.36 -16.61 1.23
N TRP A 82 -4.62 -17.05 1.29
CA TRP A 82 -5.64 -16.62 0.33
C TRP A 82 -5.89 -15.11 0.38
N GLU A 83 -5.94 -14.52 1.56
CA GLU A 83 -6.15 -13.08 1.74
C GLU A 83 -4.96 -12.26 1.17
N LEU A 84 -3.73 -12.73 1.38
CA LEU A 84 -2.52 -12.10 0.84
C LEU A 84 -2.52 -12.09 -0.69
N LEU A 85 -2.79 -13.24 -1.31
CA LEU A 85 -2.92 -13.35 -2.78
C LEU A 85 -4.02 -12.42 -3.32
N LYS A 86 -5.18 -12.40 -2.64
CA LYS A 86 -6.30 -11.52 -3.03
C LYS A 86 -5.94 -10.04 -2.95
N ARG A 87 -4.99 -9.67 -2.09
CA ARG A 87 -4.48 -8.30 -1.94
C ARG A 87 -3.24 -8.00 -2.76
N GLY A 88 -2.93 -8.84 -3.73
CA GLY A 88 -1.89 -8.62 -4.73
C GLY A 88 -0.48 -8.90 -4.24
N VAL A 89 -0.31 -9.55 -3.08
CA VAL A 89 1.01 -10.00 -2.64
C VAL A 89 1.44 -11.18 -3.49
N ALA A 90 2.62 -11.10 -4.09
CA ALA A 90 3.17 -12.13 -4.95
C ALA A 90 3.33 -13.46 -4.20
N ALA A 91 3.12 -14.59 -4.88
CA ALA A 91 3.15 -15.91 -4.25
C ALA A 91 4.55 -16.26 -3.69
N GLU A 92 5.58 -15.64 -4.23
CA GLU A 92 6.98 -15.79 -3.82
C GLU A 92 7.28 -15.09 -2.49
N ILE A 93 6.42 -14.17 -2.05
CA ILE A 93 6.53 -13.42 -0.79
C ILE A 93 5.78 -14.13 0.36
N ILE A 94 4.82 -15.01 0.05
CA ILE A 94 3.93 -15.68 1.03
C ILE A 94 4.50 -17.01 1.50
#